data_AF-A0A1V5KBE7-F1
#
_entry.id   AF-A0A1V5KBE7-F1
#
_cell.length_a   1.000
_cell.length_b   1.000
_cell.length_c   1.000
_cell.angle_alpha   90.00
_cell.angle_beta   90.00
_cell.angle_gamma   90.00
#
_symmetry.space_group_name_H-M   'P 1'
#
loop_
_entity.id
_entity.type
_entity.pdbx_description
1 polymer ?
#
loop_
_entity_poly.entity_id
_entity_poly.type
_entity_poly.pdbx_seq_one_letter_code
_entity_poly.pdbx_strand_id
1 'polypeptide(L)'
;MFRGTGACLQTAPRRSRARYFSFRSYVIFVENKPYKDYSQEFTVGDETTGVYHRVFASLGDSLHNLDIHTENTPGGAEGDPFSSSAVIVCTADRGMNQQVRDALGAAGFSTDIMNDDNISAGLVNLGLEKGKDHLNVMLRVIFWEDPQAGAEYINNLSNYVKVLRITPKTPFADLNRWPVPTLKPKETDFTEFNVVPNAIGNLDHLRAEIIERHGGSDYDHVDLAMTNWLEGYGAIALDSDLLADNRDALYLRTEDFQLTTDDDFVITYGVNHVTTGKAIFCNASFYGSKLMNGVVAAHISEYHQDSAAKYFPEGYEDARYFYVWKMARKVDGGCPAVRIPYSTGNPSGSAFGVDNNTDALVWFRSYVDPATHVSAALFSIIWDRAILIKKKTKCGCNNSSGR
;
A
#
# COMPACT_ATOMS: atom_id res chain seq x y z
N MET A 1 -9.55 -14.37 15.59
CA MET A 1 -9.22 -14.10 17.01
C MET A 1 -8.64 -15.38 17.63
N PHE A 2 -7.38 -15.34 18.04
CA PHE A 2 -6.62 -16.49 18.53
C PHE A 2 -6.58 -16.46 20.06
N ARG A 3 -6.81 -17.62 20.72
CA ARG A 3 -6.10 -17.86 21.99
C ARG A 3 -4.62 -18.03 21.63
N GLY A 4 -3.69 -17.79 22.54
CA GLY A 4 -2.25 -17.97 22.27
C GLY A 4 -1.83 -19.34 21.69
N THR A 5 -2.77 -20.28 21.58
CA THR A 5 -2.64 -21.65 21.05
C THR A 5 -3.46 -21.92 19.77
N GLY A 6 -4.00 -20.90 19.09
CA GLY A 6 -4.75 -21.10 17.83
C GLY A 6 -3.88 -20.98 16.58
N ALA A 7 -4.24 -21.68 15.51
CA ALA A 7 -3.64 -21.50 14.19
C ALA A 7 -4.69 -21.21 13.11
N CYS A 8 -4.34 -20.37 12.14
CA CYS A 8 -5.09 -20.18 10.90
C CYS A 8 -4.29 -20.81 9.77
N LEU A 9 -4.90 -21.76 9.07
CA LEU A 9 -4.35 -22.38 7.86
C LEU A 9 -5.01 -21.78 6.64
N GLN A 10 -4.24 -21.15 5.75
CA GLN A 10 -4.69 -20.84 4.40
C GLN A 10 -4.08 -21.81 3.40
N THR A 11 -4.92 -22.60 2.72
CA THR A 11 -4.52 -23.34 1.52
C THR A 11 -4.93 -22.55 0.30
N ALA A 12 -4.01 -22.30 -0.64
CA ALA A 12 -4.29 -21.52 -1.84
C ALA A 12 -4.10 -22.32 -3.14
N PRO A 13 -4.92 -23.34 -3.46
CA PRO A 13 -4.80 -24.03 -4.75
C PRO A 13 -5.10 -23.06 -5.90
N ARG A 14 -4.05 -22.60 -6.58
CA ARG A 14 -4.06 -21.89 -7.87
C ARG A 14 -4.50 -20.42 -7.81
N ARG A 15 -3.56 -19.53 -7.45
CA ARG A 15 -3.71 -18.08 -7.61
C ARG A 15 -3.56 -17.70 -9.09
N SER A 16 -4.46 -16.86 -9.60
CA SER A 16 -4.27 -16.20 -10.90
C SER A 16 -3.01 -15.33 -10.87
N ARG A 17 -2.35 -15.18 -12.02
CA ARG A 17 -1.13 -14.40 -12.12
C ARG A 17 -1.39 -12.92 -11.88
N ALA A 18 -0.49 -12.29 -11.14
CA ALA A 18 -0.57 -10.88 -10.81
C ALA A 18 0.84 -10.27 -10.73
N ARG A 19 0.94 -8.95 -10.85
CA ARG A 19 2.23 -8.26 -10.74
C ARG A 19 2.87 -8.46 -9.36
N TYR A 20 2.04 -8.43 -8.32
CA TYR A 20 2.47 -8.61 -6.95
C TYR A 20 1.34 -9.19 -6.09
N PHE A 21 1.69 -10.06 -5.15
CA PHE A 21 0.81 -10.38 -4.04
C PHE A 21 1.61 -10.48 -2.75
N SER A 22 0.92 -10.32 -1.63
CA SER A 22 1.49 -10.59 -0.31
C SER A 22 0.45 -11.02 0.70
N PHE A 23 0.92 -11.73 1.72
CA PHE A 23 0.12 -12.17 2.84
C PHE A 23 0.78 -11.74 4.14
N ARG A 24 -0.01 -11.18 5.07
CA ARG A 24 0.48 -10.79 6.40
C ARG A 24 -0.65 -10.70 7.42
N SER A 25 -0.37 -11.07 8.66
CA SER A 25 -1.21 -10.73 9.81
C SER A 25 -1.00 -9.29 10.27
N TYR A 26 -2.09 -8.66 10.71
CA TYR A 26 -2.17 -7.29 11.20
C TYR A 26 -2.83 -7.26 12.58
N VAL A 27 -2.39 -6.34 13.44
CA VAL A 27 -3.22 -5.88 14.55
C VAL A 27 -4.14 -4.78 14.04
N ILE A 28 -5.45 -5.02 14.06
CA ILE A 28 -6.42 -4.09 13.49
C ILE A 28 -7.06 -3.20 14.55
N PHE A 29 -7.54 -3.77 15.66
CA PHE A 29 -8.18 -3.00 16.73
C PHE A 29 -7.52 -3.30 18.07
N VAL A 30 -7.23 -2.23 18.81
CA VAL A 30 -6.61 -2.26 20.15
C VAL A 30 -7.54 -1.55 21.13
N GLU A 31 -7.67 -2.08 22.35
CA GLU A 31 -8.56 -1.49 23.36
C GLU A 31 -8.11 -0.06 23.68
N ASN A 32 -9.08 0.86 23.81
CA ASN A 32 -8.81 2.24 24.16
C ASN A 32 -8.15 2.32 25.54
N LYS A 33 -6.94 2.86 25.57
CA LYS A 33 -6.19 3.05 26.81
C LYS A 33 -6.83 4.15 27.67
N PRO A 34 -6.93 3.96 28.99
CA PRO A 34 -7.29 5.04 29.90
C PRO A 34 -6.39 6.25 29.68
N TYR A 35 -6.97 7.46 29.73
CA TYR A 35 -6.26 8.74 29.65
C TYR A 35 -5.62 9.12 28.31
N LYS A 36 -5.84 8.37 27.23
CA LYS A 36 -5.58 8.82 25.85
C LYS A 36 -6.89 9.24 25.18
N ASP A 37 -6.86 10.37 24.48
CA ASP A 37 -8.00 10.83 23.69
C ASP A 37 -8.01 10.12 22.32
N TYR A 38 -9.12 9.45 22.01
CA TYR A 38 -9.37 8.78 20.74
C TYR A 38 -10.54 9.41 19.98
N SER A 39 -10.95 10.64 20.33
CA SER A 39 -12.10 11.33 19.72
C SER A 39 -11.95 11.58 18.22
N GLN A 40 -10.72 11.63 17.73
CA GLN A 40 -10.38 11.81 16.31
C GLN A 40 -10.06 10.48 15.60
N GLU A 41 -10.07 9.37 16.33
CA GLU A 41 -9.71 8.05 15.79
C GLU A 41 -10.97 7.27 15.40
N PHE A 42 -10.82 6.36 14.44
CA PHE A 42 -11.88 5.41 14.13
C PHE A 42 -12.01 4.40 15.27
N THR A 43 -13.18 4.40 15.94
CA THR A 43 -13.47 3.52 17.07
C THR A 43 -14.66 2.60 16.81
N VAL A 44 -14.64 1.42 17.42
CA VAL A 44 -15.68 0.38 17.33
C VAL A 44 -15.91 -0.28 18.69
N GLY A 45 -17.06 -0.95 18.83
CA GLY A 45 -17.43 -1.67 20.04
C GLY A 45 -18.23 -0.83 21.03
N ASP A 46 -18.36 -1.32 22.25
CA ASP A 46 -19.18 -0.75 23.32
C ASP A 46 -18.72 -1.22 24.71
N GLU A 47 -19.43 -0.83 25.77
CA GLU A 47 -19.09 -1.24 27.14
C GLU A 47 -19.16 -2.75 27.37
N THR A 48 -19.91 -3.50 26.56
CA THR A 48 -20.05 -4.96 26.70
C THR A 48 -18.87 -5.68 26.06
N THR A 49 -18.46 -5.24 24.88
CA THR A 49 -17.43 -5.87 24.05
C THR A 49 -16.03 -5.26 24.24
N GLY A 50 -15.95 -4.08 24.83
CA GLY A 50 -14.77 -3.21 24.83
C GLY A 50 -14.90 -2.12 23.76
N VAL A 51 -14.29 -0.97 24.00
CA VAL A 51 -14.20 0.12 23.02
C VAL A 51 -12.78 0.11 22.47
N TYR A 52 -12.65 -0.01 21.16
CA TYR A 52 -11.37 -0.18 20.48
C TYR A 52 -11.17 0.91 19.44
N HIS A 53 -9.92 1.28 19.19
CA HIS A 53 -9.53 2.15 18.09
C HIS A 53 -8.75 1.32 17.05
N ARG A 54 -8.73 1.81 15.82
CA ARG A 54 -7.98 1.16 14.74
C ARG A 54 -6.50 1.54 14.79
N VAL A 55 -5.64 0.53 14.73
CA VAL A 55 -4.19 0.69 14.51
C VAL A 55 -3.81 0.18 13.11
N PHE A 56 -4.42 -0.94 12.71
CA PHE A 56 -4.23 -1.60 11.40
C PHE A 56 -2.76 -1.69 10.95
N ALA A 57 -1.89 -2.18 11.83
CA ALA A 57 -0.45 -2.25 11.61
C ALA A 57 0.03 -3.69 11.34
N SER A 58 0.99 -3.83 10.42
CA SER A 58 1.61 -5.10 10.05
C SER A 58 2.44 -5.70 11.20
N LEU A 59 2.37 -7.02 11.37
CA LEU A 59 3.09 -7.73 12.44
C LEU A 59 4.48 -8.26 12.02
N GLY A 60 5.00 -7.80 10.89
CA GLY A 60 6.33 -8.13 10.38
C GLY A 60 6.41 -7.95 8.87
N ASP A 61 7.47 -8.49 8.28
CA ASP A 61 7.59 -8.55 6.82
C ASP A 61 6.57 -9.52 6.22
N SER A 62 6.12 -9.21 5.00
CA SER A 62 5.06 -9.97 4.34
C SER A 62 5.59 -11.21 3.64
N LEU A 63 4.74 -12.24 3.51
CA LEU A 63 4.98 -13.39 2.65
C LEU A 63 4.51 -13.02 1.22
N HIS A 64 5.42 -12.66 0.33
CA HIS A 64 5.09 -12.20 -1.02
C HIS A 64 5.62 -13.12 -2.13
N ASN A 65 5.22 -12.83 -3.36
CA ASN A 65 5.48 -13.64 -4.56
C ASN A 65 6.96 -13.77 -4.99
N LEU A 66 7.93 -13.30 -4.20
CA LEU A 66 9.35 -13.58 -4.45
C LEU A 66 9.92 -14.62 -3.49
N ASP A 67 9.33 -14.76 -2.29
CA ASP A 67 9.90 -15.57 -1.21
C ASP A 67 8.92 -16.61 -0.64
N ILE A 68 7.66 -16.60 -1.07
CA ILE A 68 6.67 -17.53 -0.55
C ILE A 68 6.99 -18.97 -0.97
N HIS A 69 6.89 -19.87 -0.01
CA HIS A 69 7.07 -21.29 -0.24
C HIS A 69 5.81 -21.87 -0.89
N THR A 70 5.95 -22.46 -2.06
CA THR A 70 4.85 -23.10 -2.81
C THR A 70 5.32 -24.40 -3.44
N GLU A 71 4.42 -25.18 -4.03
CA GLU A 71 4.79 -26.41 -4.77
C GLU A 71 5.81 -26.15 -5.90
N ASN A 72 5.70 -25.01 -6.56
CA ASN A 72 6.61 -24.55 -7.62
C ASN A 72 7.83 -23.76 -7.10
N THR A 73 7.85 -23.41 -5.81
CA THR A 73 8.95 -22.69 -5.13
C THR A 73 9.22 -23.34 -3.76
N PRO A 74 9.53 -24.65 -3.72
CA PRO A 74 9.63 -25.39 -2.47
C PRO A 74 10.76 -24.82 -1.60
N GLY A 75 10.45 -24.52 -0.35
CA GLY A 75 11.39 -23.91 0.59
C GLY A 75 11.89 -22.51 0.18
N GLY A 76 11.16 -21.82 -0.72
CA GLY A 76 11.55 -20.52 -1.24
C GLY A 76 12.57 -20.58 -2.37
N ALA A 77 12.74 -21.74 -3.01
CA ALA A 77 13.58 -21.88 -4.18
C ALA A 77 13.09 -21.01 -5.36
N GLU A 78 14.01 -20.64 -6.25
CA GLU A 78 13.70 -19.92 -7.48
C GLU A 78 12.64 -20.66 -8.30
N GLY A 79 11.64 -19.92 -8.77
CA GLY A 79 10.54 -20.48 -9.54
C GLY A 79 9.36 -19.53 -9.65
N ASP A 80 8.23 -20.08 -10.10
CA ASP A 80 6.99 -19.34 -10.29
C ASP A 80 5.96 -19.73 -9.20
N PRO A 81 5.69 -18.87 -8.20
CA PRO A 81 4.77 -19.18 -7.11
C PRO A 81 3.29 -19.04 -7.50
N PHE A 82 2.97 -18.64 -8.73
CA PHE A 82 1.59 -18.55 -9.21
C PHE A 82 1.05 -19.93 -9.59
N SER A 83 -0.28 -20.05 -9.64
CA SER A 83 -0.96 -21.32 -9.95
C SER A 83 -0.52 -22.52 -9.10
N SER A 84 0.05 -22.26 -7.91
CA SER A 84 0.74 -23.22 -7.05
C SER A 84 0.14 -23.21 -5.64
N SER A 85 0.13 -24.37 -4.96
CA SER A 85 -0.39 -24.44 -3.60
C SER A 85 0.62 -23.93 -2.58
N ALA A 86 0.12 -23.21 -1.59
CA ALA A 86 0.88 -22.80 -0.42
C ALA A 86 0.05 -23.06 0.84
N VAL A 87 0.75 -23.33 1.93
CA VAL A 87 0.22 -23.39 3.29
C VAL A 87 0.80 -22.22 4.07
N ILE A 88 -0.05 -21.48 4.78
CA ILE A 88 0.40 -20.45 5.72
C ILE A 88 -0.13 -20.79 7.10
N VAL A 89 0.77 -20.92 8.07
CA VAL A 89 0.46 -21.23 9.47
C VAL A 89 0.61 -19.95 10.29
N CYS A 90 -0.52 -19.31 10.57
CA CYS A 90 -0.57 -18.10 11.38
C CYS A 90 -0.82 -18.45 12.85
N THR A 91 0.16 -18.23 13.73
CA THR A 91 0.04 -18.59 15.16
C THR A 91 1.04 -17.82 16.04
N ALA A 92 0.76 -17.79 17.35
CA ALA A 92 1.62 -17.16 18.35
C ALA A 92 2.59 -18.13 19.05
N ASP A 93 2.45 -19.43 18.82
CA ASP A 93 3.17 -20.48 19.54
C ASP A 93 3.87 -21.45 18.59
N ARG A 94 5.15 -21.69 18.82
CA ARG A 94 6.01 -22.60 18.03
C ARG A 94 5.57 -24.06 18.15
N GLY A 95 5.10 -24.48 19.33
CA GLY A 95 4.59 -25.84 19.56
C GLY A 95 3.29 -26.08 18.79
N MET A 96 2.38 -25.11 18.78
CA MET A 96 1.19 -25.14 17.93
C MET A 96 1.55 -25.19 16.44
N ASN A 97 2.50 -24.35 16.01
CA ASN A 97 3.00 -24.36 14.63
C ASN A 97 3.49 -25.76 14.23
N GLN A 98 4.36 -26.37 15.04
CA GLN A 98 4.90 -27.70 14.79
C GLN A 98 3.80 -28.77 14.72
N GLN A 99 2.84 -28.78 15.66
CA GLN A 99 1.73 -29.75 15.61
C GLN A 99 0.88 -29.63 14.34
N VAL A 100 0.64 -28.41 13.87
CA VAL A 100 -0.07 -28.17 12.61
C VAL A 100 0.75 -28.70 11.43
N ARG A 101 2.06 -28.44 11.40
CA ARG A 101 2.97 -28.96 10.36
C ARG A 101 3.00 -30.48 10.35
N ASP A 102 3.10 -31.12 11.52
CA ASP A 102 3.10 -32.59 11.65
C ASP A 102 1.77 -33.19 11.16
N ALA A 103 0.65 -32.59 11.54
CA ALA A 103 -0.68 -33.05 11.10
C ALA A 103 -0.87 -32.90 9.58
N LEU A 104 -0.36 -31.82 8.99
CA LEU A 104 -0.37 -31.63 7.53
C LEU A 104 0.56 -32.61 6.82
N GLY A 105 1.74 -32.87 7.36
CA GLY A 105 2.67 -33.89 6.85
C GLY A 105 2.04 -35.28 6.86
N ALA A 106 1.37 -35.65 7.96
CA ALA A 106 0.61 -36.90 8.06
C ALA A 106 -0.56 -36.98 7.08
N ALA A 107 -1.12 -35.84 6.66
CA ALA A 107 -2.14 -35.74 5.62
C ALA A 107 -1.57 -35.70 4.20
N GLY A 108 -0.25 -35.78 4.03
CA GLY A 108 0.43 -35.86 2.73
C GLY A 108 0.89 -34.53 2.14
N PHE A 109 0.81 -33.41 2.87
CA PHE A 109 1.35 -32.13 2.42
C PHE A 109 2.87 -32.06 2.66
N SER A 110 3.62 -31.54 1.68
CA SER A 110 5.05 -31.27 1.87
C SER A 110 5.27 -30.15 2.87
N THR A 111 6.27 -30.29 3.75
CA THR A 111 6.73 -29.22 4.64
C THR A 111 7.30 -28.03 3.87
N ASP A 112 7.77 -28.25 2.65
CA ASP A 112 8.44 -27.26 1.82
C ASP A 112 7.48 -26.24 1.22
N ILE A 113 6.16 -26.41 1.38
CA ILE A 113 5.15 -25.43 0.94
C ILE A 113 4.52 -24.68 2.13
N MET A 114 5.03 -24.93 3.35
CA MET A 114 4.47 -24.40 4.59
C MET A 114 5.26 -23.17 5.07
N ASN A 115 4.56 -22.04 5.14
CA ASN A 115 5.09 -20.73 5.54
C ASN A 115 4.64 -20.36 6.95
N ASP A 116 5.48 -19.62 7.65
CA ASP A 116 5.17 -19.11 8.99
C ASP A 116 4.65 -17.68 8.95
N ASP A 117 3.51 -17.43 9.60
CA ASP A 117 3.02 -16.09 9.90
C ASP A 117 2.99 -15.90 11.42
N ASN A 118 4.11 -15.41 11.95
CA ASN A 118 4.37 -15.38 13.39
C ASN A 118 3.68 -14.19 14.06
N ILE A 119 2.82 -14.47 15.04
CA ILE A 119 2.17 -13.45 15.88
C ILE A 119 2.90 -13.37 17.23
N SER A 120 3.73 -12.36 17.43
CA SER A 120 4.43 -12.18 18.71
C SER A 120 3.55 -11.53 19.76
N ALA A 121 3.45 -12.13 20.94
CA ALA A 121 2.80 -11.54 22.11
C ALA A 121 3.52 -10.27 22.63
N GLY A 122 4.72 -9.97 22.14
CA GLY A 122 5.40 -8.70 22.41
C GLY A 122 4.83 -7.51 21.61
N LEU A 123 4.01 -7.78 20.59
CA LEU A 123 3.38 -6.76 19.74
C LEU A 123 1.87 -6.65 19.93
N VAL A 124 1.24 -7.68 20.51
CA VAL A 124 -0.22 -7.78 20.62
C VAL A 124 -0.66 -8.42 21.93
N ASN A 125 -1.83 -8.00 22.40
CA ASN A 125 -2.52 -8.54 23.57
C ASN A 125 -3.54 -9.62 23.15
N LEU A 126 -3.09 -10.87 23.09
CA LEU A 126 -3.88 -12.00 22.60
C LEU A 126 -4.93 -12.48 23.62
N GLY A 127 -6.09 -12.91 23.10
CA GLY A 127 -7.14 -13.60 23.84
C GLY A 127 -8.47 -13.57 23.08
N LEU A 128 -9.54 -14.06 23.71
CA LEU A 128 -10.91 -14.02 23.15
C LEU A 128 -11.87 -13.20 24.03
N GLU A 129 -11.42 -12.83 25.21
CA GLU A 129 -12.14 -12.03 26.18
C GLU A 129 -12.10 -10.54 25.81
N LYS A 130 -12.98 -9.76 26.46
CA LYS A 130 -13.01 -8.31 26.35
C LYS A 130 -11.63 -7.71 26.66
N GLY A 131 -11.24 -6.70 25.87
CA GLY A 131 -9.98 -5.96 26.03
C GLY A 131 -8.78 -6.60 25.34
N LYS A 132 -9.02 -7.58 24.47
CA LYS A 132 -7.98 -8.25 23.68
C LYS A 132 -7.94 -7.73 22.25
N ASP A 133 -6.75 -7.73 21.67
CA ASP A 133 -6.53 -7.15 20.37
C ASP A 133 -7.23 -7.98 19.28
N HIS A 134 -7.81 -7.27 18.32
CA HIS A 134 -8.35 -7.90 17.14
C HIS A 134 -7.26 -7.99 16.08
N LEU A 135 -7.21 -9.16 15.44
CA LEU A 135 -6.26 -9.44 14.37
C LEU A 135 -6.98 -9.56 13.05
N ASN A 136 -6.38 -8.99 12.01
CA ASN A 136 -6.76 -9.19 10.63
C ASN A 136 -5.67 -9.99 9.92
N VAL A 137 -6.06 -10.79 8.94
CA VAL A 137 -5.13 -11.48 8.05
C VAL A 137 -5.52 -11.09 6.65
N MET A 138 -4.56 -10.56 5.89
CA MET A 138 -4.84 -9.97 4.60
C MET A 138 -3.98 -10.62 3.51
N LEU A 139 -4.64 -11.02 2.42
CA LEU A 139 -4.02 -11.27 1.13
C LEU A 139 -4.18 -10.01 0.28
N ARG A 140 -3.08 -9.35 -0.04
CA ARG A 140 -3.01 -8.22 -0.96
C ARG A 140 -2.63 -8.74 -2.34
N VAL A 141 -3.30 -8.24 -3.38
CA VAL A 141 -2.94 -8.51 -4.77
C VAL A 141 -2.98 -7.21 -5.56
N ILE A 142 -1.97 -7.01 -6.42
CA ILE A 142 -1.86 -5.86 -7.30
C ILE A 142 -1.70 -6.35 -8.74
N PHE A 143 -2.56 -5.81 -9.62
CA PHE A 143 -2.75 -6.12 -11.04
C PHE A 143 -2.74 -7.59 -11.38
N TRP A 144 -3.93 -8.13 -11.62
CA TRP A 144 -4.06 -9.39 -12.32
C TRP A 144 -3.55 -9.22 -13.75
N GLU A 145 -2.70 -10.15 -14.21
CA GLU A 145 -2.25 -10.20 -15.61
C GLU A 145 -3.46 -10.39 -16.55
N ASP A 146 -4.42 -11.23 -16.12
CA ASP A 146 -5.74 -11.36 -16.71
C ASP A 146 -6.81 -10.83 -15.72
N PRO A 147 -7.41 -9.66 -16.01
CA PRO A 147 -8.47 -9.09 -15.17
C PRO A 147 -9.69 -9.99 -14.99
N GLN A 148 -10.06 -10.80 -15.99
CA GLN A 148 -11.20 -11.71 -15.90
C GLN A 148 -10.89 -12.87 -14.96
N ALA A 149 -9.71 -13.49 -15.10
CA ALA A 149 -9.27 -14.52 -14.18
C ALA A 149 -9.11 -14.00 -12.74
N GLY A 150 -8.64 -12.75 -12.59
CA GLY A 150 -8.58 -12.07 -11.30
C GLY A 150 -9.96 -11.87 -10.66
N ALA A 151 -10.93 -11.40 -11.45
CA ALA A 151 -12.31 -11.25 -10.99
C ALA A 151 -12.94 -12.60 -10.61
N GLU A 152 -12.70 -13.65 -11.41
CA GLU A 152 -13.16 -15.02 -11.11
C GLU A 152 -12.56 -15.54 -9.81
N TYR A 153 -11.26 -15.32 -9.58
CA TYR A 153 -10.59 -15.69 -8.34
C TYR A 153 -11.22 -15.01 -7.12
N ILE A 154 -11.47 -13.70 -7.20
CA ILE A 154 -12.07 -12.92 -6.10
C ILE A 154 -13.53 -13.32 -5.85
N ASN A 155 -14.33 -13.49 -6.91
CA ASN A 155 -15.75 -13.82 -6.79
C ASN A 155 -15.98 -15.26 -6.34
N ASN A 156 -14.99 -16.14 -6.50
CA ASN A 156 -15.07 -17.56 -6.16
C ASN A 156 -13.98 -17.99 -5.16
N LEU A 157 -13.57 -17.10 -4.24
CA LEU A 157 -12.47 -17.34 -3.30
C LEU A 157 -12.56 -18.68 -2.57
N SER A 158 -13.75 -19.16 -2.22
CA SER A 158 -13.92 -20.45 -1.53
C SER A 158 -13.42 -21.67 -2.33
N ASN A 159 -13.32 -21.55 -3.66
CA ASN A 159 -12.77 -22.60 -4.52
C ASN A 159 -11.25 -22.65 -4.42
N TYR A 160 -10.63 -21.50 -4.13
CA TYR A 160 -9.19 -21.30 -4.15
C TYR A 160 -8.57 -21.14 -2.78
N VAL A 161 -9.36 -20.83 -1.74
CA VAL A 161 -8.86 -20.50 -0.40
C VAL A 161 -9.70 -21.22 0.65
N LYS A 162 -9.04 -22.06 1.46
CA LYS A 162 -9.65 -22.60 2.68
C LYS A 162 -8.95 -22.04 3.89
N VAL A 163 -9.75 -21.54 4.84
CA VAL A 163 -9.31 -21.02 6.14
C VAL A 163 -9.76 -21.96 7.24
N LEU A 164 -8.82 -22.57 7.96
CA LEU A 164 -9.13 -23.42 9.13
C LEU A 164 -8.67 -22.74 10.41
N ARG A 165 -9.58 -22.61 11.39
CA ARG A 165 -9.23 -22.24 12.76
C ARG A 165 -8.97 -23.51 13.56
N ILE A 166 -7.74 -23.70 14.00
CA ILE A 166 -7.33 -24.85 14.80
C ILE A 166 -7.29 -24.45 16.27
N THR A 167 -7.83 -25.29 17.14
CA THR A 167 -7.77 -25.12 18.60
C THR A 167 -7.43 -26.47 19.21
N PRO A 168 -6.37 -26.57 20.02
CA PRO A 168 -5.99 -27.83 20.64
C PRO A 168 -7.07 -28.24 21.64
N LYS A 169 -7.43 -29.53 21.65
CA LYS A 169 -8.40 -30.09 22.60
C LYS A 169 -7.95 -29.89 24.05
N THR A 170 -6.65 -30.07 24.29
CA THR A 170 -5.99 -29.81 25.57
C THR A 170 -5.08 -28.60 25.39
N PRO A 171 -5.29 -27.51 26.13
CA PRO A 171 -4.37 -26.37 26.11
C PRO A 171 -2.94 -26.81 26.45
N PHE A 172 -1.95 -26.19 25.82
CA PHE A 172 -0.56 -26.37 26.24
C PHE A 172 -0.37 -25.83 27.65
N ALA A 173 0.29 -26.63 28.50
CA ALA A 173 0.63 -26.22 29.86
C ALA A 173 1.68 -25.09 29.84
N ASP A 174 2.69 -25.23 28.99
CA ASP A 174 3.75 -24.24 28.77
C ASP A 174 3.66 -23.68 27.36
N LEU A 175 3.61 -22.36 27.23
CA LEU A 175 3.58 -21.67 25.94
C LEU A 175 5.02 -21.46 25.44
N ASN A 176 5.30 -21.95 24.23
CA ASN A 176 6.55 -21.71 23.50
C ASN A 176 6.33 -20.59 22.47
N ARG A 177 6.28 -19.35 22.96
CA ARG A 177 5.90 -18.18 22.14
C ARG A 177 6.97 -17.79 21.13
N TRP A 178 6.54 -17.26 19.99
CA TRP A 178 7.46 -16.58 19.08
C TRP A 178 8.06 -15.32 19.73
N PRO A 179 9.36 -15.03 19.53
CA PRO A 179 9.88 -13.69 19.78
C PRO A 179 9.27 -12.70 18.78
N VAL A 180 9.47 -11.41 19.00
CA VAL A 180 9.21 -10.40 17.96
C VAL A 180 10.04 -10.76 16.71
N PRO A 181 9.41 -10.87 15.51
CA PRO A 181 10.14 -11.19 14.29
C PRO A 181 11.26 -10.18 14.02
N THR A 182 12.43 -10.70 13.64
CA THR A 182 13.50 -9.88 13.06
C THR A 182 13.05 -9.45 11.67
N LEU A 183 13.20 -8.16 11.38
CA LEU A 183 12.80 -7.58 10.10
C LEU A 183 13.98 -7.60 9.13
N LYS A 184 13.71 -7.81 7.85
CA LYS A 184 14.68 -7.69 6.77
C LYS A 184 15.22 -6.25 6.72
N PRO A 185 16.53 -6.06 6.50
CA PRO A 185 17.09 -4.74 6.27
C PRO A 185 16.55 -4.16 4.97
N LYS A 186 16.33 -2.84 4.94
CA LYS A 186 15.91 -2.12 3.73
C LYS A 186 17.07 -1.49 2.99
N GLU A 187 18.15 -1.24 3.71
CA GLU A 187 19.33 -0.54 3.25
C GLU A 187 20.12 -1.41 2.28
N THR A 188 20.64 -0.75 1.24
CA THR A 188 21.56 -1.32 0.27
C THR A 188 22.70 -0.33 0.07
N ASP A 189 23.82 -0.77 -0.49
CA ASP A 189 24.95 0.10 -0.82
C ASP A 189 24.72 1.01 -2.05
N PHE A 190 23.48 1.05 -2.55
CA PHE A 190 23.11 1.72 -3.79
C PHE A 190 21.84 2.57 -3.64
N THR A 191 21.86 3.78 -4.20
CA THR A 191 20.73 4.72 -4.22
C THR A 191 20.37 5.10 -5.65
N GLU A 192 19.18 5.65 -5.87
CA GLU A 192 18.80 6.13 -7.20
C GLU A 192 19.70 7.26 -7.74
N PHE A 193 20.35 8.03 -6.86
CA PHE A 193 21.35 9.02 -7.28
C PHE A 193 22.58 8.39 -7.94
N ASN A 194 22.85 7.11 -7.68
CA ASN A 194 23.90 6.36 -8.39
C ASN A 194 23.45 5.95 -9.80
N VAL A 195 22.14 5.73 -10.04
CA VAL A 195 21.56 5.41 -11.37
C VAL A 195 21.38 6.68 -12.21
N VAL A 196 20.89 7.75 -11.57
CA VAL A 196 20.49 9.00 -12.21
C VAL A 196 21.25 10.17 -11.57
N PRO A 197 22.55 10.35 -11.87
CA PRO A 197 23.39 11.33 -11.18
C PRO A 197 22.91 12.77 -11.35
N ASN A 198 22.29 13.10 -12.48
CA ASN A 198 21.77 14.43 -12.80
C ASN A 198 20.31 14.62 -12.36
N ALA A 199 19.77 13.75 -11.49
CA ALA A 199 18.35 13.76 -11.14
C ALA A 199 17.85 15.11 -10.63
N ILE A 200 18.63 15.84 -9.82
CA ILE A 200 18.22 17.14 -9.28
C ILE A 200 17.96 18.13 -10.43
N GLY A 201 18.94 18.32 -11.32
CA GLY A 201 18.80 19.23 -12.45
C GLY A 201 17.72 18.79 -13.43
N ASN A 202 17.59 17.48 -13.69
CA ASN A 202 16.55 16.94 -14.55
C ASN A 202 15.14 17.15 -13.95
N LEU A 203 14.97 17.02 -12.63
CA LEU A 203 13.70 17.29 -11.95
C LEU A 203 13.35 18.77 -11.94
N ASP A 204 14.34 19.66 -11.81
CA ASP A 204 14.12 21.11 -11.86
C ASP A 204 13.74 21.57 -13.28
N HIS A 205 14.40 21.01 -14.31
CA HIS A 205 14.00 21.16 -15.72
C HIS A 205 12.57 20.66 -15.94
N LEU A 206 12.27 19.44 -15.49
CA LEU A 206 10.95 18.84 -15.64
C LEU A 206 9.85 19.67 -14.96
N ARG A 207 10.13 20.20 -13.76
CA ARG A 207 9.24 21.13 -13.05
C ARG A 207 8.96 22.39 -13.88
N ALA A 208 10.00 23.02 -14.44
CA ALA A 208 9.86 24.22 -15.24
C ALA A 208 9.00 23.98 -16.50
N GLU A 209 9.27 22.88 -17.21
CA GLU A 209 8.51 22.49 -18.41
C GLU A 209 7.04 22.13 -18.10
N ILE A 210 6.78 21.51 -16.95
CA ILE A 210 5.41 21.26 -16.48
C ILE A 210 4.69 22.60 -16.25
N ILE A 211 5.34 23.55 -15.58
CA ILE A 211 4.75 24.88 -15.33
C ILE A 211 4.53 25.64 -16.63
N GLU A 212 5.48 25.62 -17.56
CA GLU A 212 5.32 26.28 -18.86
C GLU A 212 4.15 25.69 -19.66
N ARG A 213 4.07 24.35 -19.71
CA ARG A 213 3.05 23.65 -20.50
C ARG A 213 1.65 23.72 -19.91
N HIS A 214 1.52 23.72 -18.58
CA HIS A 214 0.23 23.61 -17.89
C HIS A 214 -0.18 24.86 -17.11
N GLY A 215 0.78 25.69 -16.71
CA GLY A 215 0.60 26.86 -15.85
C GLY A 215 0.50 28.19 -16.60
N GLY A 216 0.02 28.19 -17.85
CA GLY A 216 -0.09 29.38 -18.70
C GLY A 216 -0.82 30.58 -18.08
N SER A 217 -1.09 31.65 -18.83
CA SER A 217 -1.59 32.94 -18.28
C SER A 217 -2.80 32.81 -17.35
N ASP A 218 -3.64 31.80 -17.58
CA ASP A 218 -4.91 31.56 -16.89
C ASP A 218 -4.77 30.64 -15.65
N TYR A 219 -3.57 30.19 -15.30
CA TYR A 219 -3.33 29.25 -14.22
C TYR A 219 -2.25 29.74 -13.24
N ASP A 220 -2.40 29.34 -11.98
CA ASP A 220 -1.40 29.42 -10.92
C ASP A 220 -0.90 28.00 -10.59
N HIS A 221 0.26 27.90 -9.93
CA HIS A 221 0.82 26.62 -9.51
C HIS A 221 1.28 26.67 -8.05
N VAL A 222 1.20 25.52 -7.38
CA VAL A 222 1.67 25.31 -6.01
C VAL A 222 2.41 23.97 -5.97
N ASP A 223 3.70 23.99 -5.61
CA ASP A 223 4.41 22.76 -5.28
C ASP A 223 3.88 22.22 -3.96
N LEU A 224 3.43 20.97 -3.96
CA LEU A 224 2.91 20.33 -2.75
C LEU A 224 4.06 19.73 -1.95
N ALA A 225 4.10 20.02 -0.64
CA ALA A 225 5.07 19.44 0.26
C ALA A 225 4.88 17.92 0.39
N MET A 226 5.98 17.19 0.50
CA MET A 226 5.99 15.73 0.63
C MET A 226 6.27 15.31 2.08
N THR A 227 5.61 14.25 2.53
CA THR A 227 5.84 13.61 3.82
C THR A 227 5.92 12.09 3.67
N ASN A 228 6.77 11.45 4.46
CA ASN A 228 6.80 10.00 4.55
C ASN A 228 5.80 9.50 5.61
N TRP A 229 5.38 8.25 5.48
CA TRP A 229 4.53 7.59 6.46
C TRP A 229 5.31 6.59 7.32
N LEU A 230 4.78 6.28 8.49
CA LEU A 230 5.30 5.23 9.38
C LEU A 230 4.87 3.85 8.89
N GLU A 231 5.47 2.80 9.46
CA GLU A 231 5.16 1.41 9.14
C GLU A 231 5.36 0.45 10.33
N GLY A 232 4.61 -0.65 10.31
CA GLY A 232 4.70 -1.80 11.20
C GLY A 232 4.84 -1.43 12.67
N TYR A 233 5.95 -1.85 13.27
CA TYR A 233 6.18 -1.73 14.72
C TYR A 233 6.19 -0.29 15.22
N GLY A 234 6.57 0.67 14.38
CA GLY A 234 6.54 2.08 14.73
C GLY A 234 5.12 2.55 15.08
N ALA A 235 4.13 2.11 14.32
CA ALA A 235 2.73 2.45 14.60
C ALA A 235 2.11 1.68 15.76
N ILE A 236 2.52 0.44 15.97
CA ILE A 236 2.10 -0.30 17.17
C ILE A 236 2.60 0.44 18.42
N ALA A 237 3.86 0.88 18.40
CA ALA A 237 4.46 1.62 19.52
C ALA A 237 3.83 2.99 19.73
N LEU A 238 3.51 3.71 18.64
CA LEU A 238 2.88 5.04 18.70
C LEU A 238 1.36 5.00 18.80
N ASP A 239 0.77 3.81 18.70
CA ASP A 239 -0.67 3.58 18.83
C ASP A 239 -1.46 4.45 17.83
N SER A 240 -1.08 4.31 16.54
CA SER A 240 -1.50 5.14 15.42
C SER A 240 -2.03 4.29 14.26
N ASP A 241 -3.11 4.74 13.61
CA ASP A 241 -3.71 4.07 12.46
C ASP A 241 -2.84 4.23 11.19
N LEU A 242 -2.32 3.13 10.65
CA LEU A 242 -1.59 3.14 9.37
C LEU A 242 -2.35 2.53 8.19
N LEU A 243 -3.66 2.32 8.31
CA LEU A 243 -4.52 1.94 7.19
C LEU A 243 -4.03 0.68 6.44
N ALA A 244 -3.58 -0.34 7.18
CA ALA A 244 -3.01 -1.57 6.64
C ALA A 244 -1.69 -1.33 5.89
N ASP A 245 -0.69 -0.81 6.60
CA ASP A 245 0.65 -0.63 6.05
C ASP A 245 1.25 -1.94 5.51
N ASN A 246 2.38 -1.83 4.83
CA ASN A 246 3.09 -3.00 4.35
C ASN A 246 4.57 -2.67 4.27
N ARG A 247 5.40 -3.51 4.89
CA ARG A 247 6.86 -3.40 4.77
C ARG A 247 7.37 -3.51 3.33
N ASP A 248 6.59 -4.11 2.45
CA ASP A 248 6.91 -4.22 1.03
C ASP A 248 6.70 -2.90 0.28
N ALA A 249 6.08 -1.87 0.86
CA ALA A 249 5.84 -0.58 0.20
C ALA A 249 6.46 0.59 0.98
N LEU A 250 7.21 1.43 0.28
CA LEU A 250 7.57 2.75 0.79
C LEU A 250 6.44 3.71 0.46
N TYR A 251 5.98 4.45 1.46
CA TYR A 251 4.86 5.36 1.31
C TYR A 251 5.29 6.81 1.47
N LEU A 252 5.04 7.61 0.44
CA LEU A 252 5.13 9.06 0.48
C LEU A 252 3.76 9.65 0.20
N ARG A 253 3.48 10.84 0.71
CA ARG A 253 2.25 11.57 0.39
C ARG A 253 2.48 13.07 0.31
N THR A 254 1.62 13.75 -0.42
CA THR A 254 1.55 15.21 -0.38
C THR A 254 0.94 15.68 0.96
N GLU A 255 1.11 16.97 1.26
CA GLU A 255 0.16 17.69 2.12
C GLU A 255 -1.26 17.67 1.55
N ASP A 256 -2.24 18.03 2.38
CA ASP A 256 -3.62 18.18 1.95
C ASP A 256 -3.77 19.41 1.05
N PHE A 257 -4.56 19.26 -0.02
CA PHE A 257 -4.92 20.32 -0.94
C PHE A 257 -6.37 20.16 -1.40
N GLN A 258 -6.90 21.16 -2.10
CA GLN A 258 -8.25 21.12 -2.65
C GLN A 258 -8.24 21.47 -4.13
N LEU A 259 -9.06 20.76 -4.90
CA LEU A 259 -9.49 21.20 -6.23
C LEU A 259 -10.66 22.17 -6.04
N THR A 260 -10.48 23.45 -6.37
CA THR A 260 -11.52 24.47 -6.25
C THR A 260 -12.53 24.37 -7.40
N THR A 261 -12.06 24.03 -8.59
CA THR A 261 -12.89 23.86 -9.79
C THR A 261 -12.49 22.62 -10.60
N ASP A 262 -13.32 22.25 -11.57
CA ASP A 262 -13.05 21.13 -12.50
C ASP A 262 -11.88 21.39 -13.44
N ASP A 263 -11.44 22.65 -13.51
CA ASP A 263 -10.26 23.05 -14.28
C ASP A 263 -8.96 22.94 -13.47
N ASP A 264 -9.05 22.69 -12.15
CA ASP A 264 -7.88 22.42 -11.32
C ASP A 264 -7.45 20.96 -11.49
N PHE A 265 -6.15 20.72 -11.42
CA PHE A 265 -5.57 19.39 -11.56
C PHE A 265 -4.22 19.29 -10.87
N VAL A 266 -3.77 18.06 -10.64
CA VAL A 266 -2.45 17.78 -10.08
C VAL A 266 -1.58 17.13 -11.14
N ILE A 267 -0.35 17.60 -11.27
CA ILE A 267 0.70 16.91 -12.02
C ILE A 267 1.64 16.24 -11.03
N THR A 268 1.75 14.92 -11.09
CA THR A 268 2.73 14.14 -10.33
C THR A 268 3.90 13.80 -11.22
N TYR A 269 5.13 13.90 -10.71
CA TYR A 269 6.34 13.67 -11.47
C TYR A 269 7.48 13.22 -10.55
N GLY A 270 8.44 12.51 -11.10
CA GLY A 270 9.53 11.94 -10.31
C GLY A 270 10.39 10.98 -11.11
N VAL A 271 11.24 10.26 -10.39
CA VAL A 271 12.04 9.16 -10.94
C VAL A 271 11.18 7.89 -10.97
N ASN A 272 11.28 7.13 -12.07
CA ASN A 272 10.63 5.83 -12.17
C ASN A 272 11.45 4.79 -11.39
N HIS A 273 11.01 4.51 -10.17
CA HIS A 273 11.64 3.57 -9.25
C HIS A 273 11.80 2.14 -9.77
N VAL A 274 11.01 1.73 -10.78
CA VAL A 274 11.19 0.43 -11.43
C VAL A 274 12.36 0.46 -12.40
N THR A 275 12.53 1.57 -13.13
CA THR A 275 13.62 1.71 -14.10
C THR A 275 14.98 1.84 -13.42
N THR A 276 15.02 2.36 -12.20
CA THR A 276 16.22 2.42 -11.35
C THR A 276 16.52 1.12 -10.60
N GLY A 277 15.60 0.14 -10.65
CA GLY A 277 15.73 -1.12 -9.92
C GLY A 277 15.45 -1.01 -8.42
N LYS A 278 14.77 0.04 -7.96
CA LYS A 278 14.37 0.23 -6.55
C LYS A 278 12.94 -0.17 -6.22
N ALA A 279 12.18 -0.60 -7.21
CA ALA A 279 10.84 -1.15 -7.04
C ALA A 279 10.56 -2.19 -8.14
N ILE A 280 9.67 -3.17 -7.87
CA ILE A 280 9.05 -3.99 -8.93
C ILE A 280 7.79 -3.33 -9.49
N PHE A 281 7.21 -2.39 -8.74
CA PHE A 281 5.98 -1.69 -9.06
C PHE A 281 5.91 -0.37 -8.30
N CYS A 282 5.43 0.70 -8.95
CA CYS A 282 5.11 1.97 -8.29
C CYS A 282 3.84 2.64 -8.84
N ASN A 283 3.12 3.36 -7.96
CA ASN A 283 1.93 4.13 -8.32
C ASN A 283 1.77 5.42 -7.52
N ALA A 284 1.02 6.35 -8.08
CA ALA A 284 0.51 7.55 -7.40
C ALA A 284 -1.02 7.48 -7.33
N SER A 285 -1.62 7.64 -6.16
CA SER A 285 -3.04 7.47 -5.91
C SER A 285 -3.66 8.73 -5.34
N PHE A 286 -4.73 9.22 -5.96
CA PHE A 286 -5.51 10.35 -5.47
C PHE A 286 -6.46 9.88 -4.36
N TYR A 287 -6.48 10.59 -3.24
CA TYR A 287 -7.23 10.24 -2.05
C TYR A 287 -8.16 11.37 -1.63
N GLY A 288 -9.32 11.03 -1.08
CA GLY A 288 -10.06 11.95 -0.21
C GLY A 288 -9.50 11.88 1.21
N SER A 289 -9.09 13.01 1.77
CA SER A 289 -8.39 13.04 3.07
C SER A 289 -9.32 12.67 4.22
N LYS A 290 -10.59 13.10 4.17
CA LYS A 290 -11.58 12.86 5.25
C LYS A 290 -11.79 11.38 5.59
N LEU A 291 -11.86 10.52 4.57
CA LEU A 291 -12.09 9.07 4.75
C LEU A 291 -10.83 8.25 4.49
N MET A 292 -9.71 8.90 4.15
CA MET A 292 -8.48 8.25 3.71
C MET A 292 -8.74 7.19 2.63
N ASN A 293 -9.57 7.53 1.65
CA ASN A 293 -10.04 6.63 0.60
C ASN A 293 -9.35 6.93 -0.73
N GLY A 294 -8.68 5.92 -1.31
CA GLY A 294 -8.12 6.02 -2.65
C GLY A 294 -9.22 5.94 -3.70
N VAL A 295 -9.32 6.94 -4.56
CA VAL A 295 -10.43 7.05 -5.53
C VAL A 295 -9.99 6.79 -6.97
N VAL A 296 -8.72 7.01 -7.28
CA VAL A 296 -8.11 6.68 -8.56
C VAL A 296 -6.59 6.57 -8.39
N ALA A 297 -5.94 5.73 -9.18
CA ALA A 297 -4.49 5.57 -9.17
C ALA A 297 -3.90 5.65 -10.58
N ALA A 298 -2.75 6.30 -10.69
CA ALA A 298 -1.86 6.31 -11.84
C ALA A 298 -0.78 5.25 -11.64
N HIS A 299 -0.66 4.33 -12.59
CA HIS A 299 0.24 3.17 -12.49
C HIS A 299 1.51 3.45 -13.30
N ILE A 300 2.44 4.15 -12.65
CA ILE A 300 3.64 4.75 -13.26
C ILE A 300 4.46 3.71 -14.05
N SER A 301 4.61 2.52 -13.49
CA SER A 301 5.51 1.47 -14.00
C SER A 301 4.94 0.60 -15.12
N GLU A 302 3.62 0.49 -15.24
CA GLU A 302 2.99 -0.46 -16.18
C GLU A 302 2.59 0.17 -17.51
N TYR A 303 2.13 1.41 -17.50
CA TYR A 303 1.53 2.01 -18.70
C TYR A 303 2.29 3.25 -19.21
N HIS A 304 3.31 3.73 -18.48
CA HIS A 304 3.73 5.14 -18.56
C HIS A 304 5.24 5.39 -18.56
N GLN A 305 6.04 4.39 -18.97
CA GLN A 305 7.50 4.41 -18.93
C GLN A 305 8.12 5.60 -19.72
N ASP A 306 7.45 6.12 -20.75
CA ASP A 306 7.95 7.26 -21.56
C ASP A 306 7.19 8.58 -21.33
N SER A 307 6.41 8.67 -20.24
CA SER A 307 5.50 9.82 -20.02
C SER A 307 6.20 11.17 -19.88
N ALA A 308 7.47 11.18 -19.46
CA ALA A 308 8.27 12.40 -19.34
C ALA A 308 9.00 12.82 -20.64
N ALA A 309 9.12 11.94 -21.65
CA ALA A 309 9.97 12.18 -22.81
C ALA A 309 9.69 13.50 -23.53
N LYS A 310 8.40 13.87 -23.66
CA LYS A 310 7.95 15.11 -24.31
C LYS A 310 8.29 16.42 -23.56
N TYR A 311 8.87 16.32 -22.37
CA TYR A 311 9.33 17.48 -21.58
C TYR A 311 10.85 17.62 -21.63
N PHE A 312 11.55 16.69 -22.27
CA PHE A 312 12.98 16.78 -22.51
C PHE A 312 13.26 17.04 -24.00
N PRO A 313 14.46 17.54 -24.34
CA PRO A 313 14.91 17.59 -25.72
C PRO A 313 14.83 16.23 -26.40
N GLU A 314 14.53 16.22 -27.69
CA GLU A 314 14.47 14.99 -28.48
C GLU A 314 15.79 14.21 -28.37
N GLY A 315 15.70 12.91 -28.08
CA GLY A 315 16.87 12.03 -27.94
C GLY A 315 17.59 12.14 -26.59
N TYR A 316 17.09 12.89 -25.61
CA TYR A 316 17.69 12.93 -24.27
C TYR A 316 17.54 11.58 -23.55
N GLU A 317 18.63 10.81 -23.46
CA GLU A 317 18.60 9.43 -22.99
C GLU A 317 18.08 9.26 -21.55
N ASP A 318 18.39 10.21 -20.67
CA ASP A 318 18.00 10.16 -19.26
C ASP A 318 16.50 10.35 -19.04
N ALA A 319 15.76 10.83 -20.05
CA ALA A 319 14.31 11.02 -19.96
C ALA A 319 13.56 9.73 -19.58
N ARG A 320 14.11 8.56 -19.94
CA ARG A 320 13.55 7.23 -19.62
C ARG A 320 13.45 6.94 -18.12
N TYR A 321 14.24 7.64 -17.30
CA TYR A 321 14.22 7.47 -15.85
C TYR A 321 13.14 8.31 -15.17
N PHE A 322 12.43 9.17 -15.89
CA PHE A 322 11.46 10.09 -15.31
C PHE A 322 10.04 9.79 -15.79
N TYR A 323 9.07 10.21 -14.98
CA TYR A 323 7.66 10.15 -15.36
C TYR A 323 6.97 11.48 -15.08
N VAL A 324 5.89 11.74 -15.83
CA VAL A 324 4.97 12.86 -15.59
C VAL A 324 3.54 12.39 -15.82
N TRP A 325 2.65 12.66 -14.87
CA TRP A 325 1.27 12.22 -14.93
C TRP A 325 0.28 13.28 -14.45
N LYS A 326 -0.86 13.38 -15.13
CA LYS A 326 -1.95 14.31 -14.77
C LYS A 326 -3.11 13.61 -14.07
N MET A 327 -3.54 14.13 -12.93
CA MET A 327 -4.77 13.72 -12.25
C MET A 327 -5.77 14.88 -12.34
N ALA A 328 -6.86 14.70 -13.09
CA ALA A 328 -7.80 15.78 -13.41
C ALA A 328 -9.24 15.29 -13.57
N ARG A 329 -10.22 16.21 -13.57
CA ARG A 329 -11.59 15.92 -14.02
C ARG A 329 -11.68 15.80 -15.53
N LYS A 330 -11.05 16.76 -16.21
CA LYS A 330 -11.01 16.88 -17.65
C LYS A 330 -9.74 16.24 -18.16
N VAL A 331 -9.88 15.03 -18.69
CA VAL A 331 -8.81 14.29 -19.34
C VAL A 331 -8.95 14.44 -20.85
N ASP A 332 -7.94 15.03 -21.47
CA ASP A 332 -7.79 15.18 -22.91
C ASP A 332 -6.73 14.21 -23.43
N GLY A 333 -6.77 13.86 -24.71
CA GLY A 333 -5.88 12.84 -25.30
C GLY A 333 -4.39 13.25 -25.40
N GLY A 334 -4.02 14.48 -25.05
CA GLY A 334 -2.66 15.02 -25.26
C GLY A 334 -1.67 14.78 -24.12
N CYS A 335 -2.12 14.29 -22.96
CA CYS A 335 -1.25 13.95 -21.84
C CYS A 335 -1.71 12.67 -21.16
N PRO A 336 -0.77 11.80 -20.74
CA PRO A 336 -1.14 10.65 -19.94
C PRO A 336 -1.80 11.13 -18.63
N ALA A 337 -3.07 10.76 -18.42
CA ALA A 337 -3.92 11.31 -17.37
C ALA A 337 -4.93 10.30 -16.80
N VAL A 338 -5.23 10.41 -15.50
CA VAL A 338 -6.35 9.69 -14.86
C VAL A 338 -7.47 10.64 -14.50
N ARG A 339 -8.70 10.16 -14.64
CA ARG A 339 -9.91 10.91 -14.30
C ARG A 339 -10.24 10.78 -12.82
N ILE A 340 -10.29 11.89 -12.11
CA ILE A 340 -10.72 11.95 -10.70
C ILE A 340 -12.26 11.85 -10.66
N PRO A 341 -12.86 10.86 -9.97
CA PRO A 341 -14.31 10.73 -9.85
C PRO A 341 -14.89 11.62 -8.74
N TYR A 342 -16.10 12.16 -8.92
CA TYR A 342 -16.82 12.91 -7.88
C TYR A 342 -17.31 11.98 -6.79
N SER A 343 -17.50 12.49 -5.57
CA SER A 343 -18.21 11.73 -4.55
C SER A 343 -19.62 11.48 -5.04
N THR A 344 -19.97 10.23 -5.29
CA THR A 344 -21.36 9.88 -5.59
C THR A 344 -22.08 9.69 -4.26
N GLY A 345 -23.12 10.48 -4.00
CA GLY A 345 -24.02 10.28 -2.87
C GLY A 345 -24.88 9.00 -2.96
N ASN A 346 -24.28 7.83 -3.31
CA ASN A 346 -24.82 6.49 -3.69
C ASN A 346 -24.89 6.26 -5.23
N PRO A 347 -24.82 5.04 -5.89
CA PRO A 347 -24.96 3.62 -5.47
C PRO A 347 -23.67 2.85 -5.09
N SER A 348 -22.49 3.39 -5.41
CA SER A 348 -21.20 2.72 -5.14
C SER A 348 -20.66 3.01 -3.74
N GLY A 349 -21.26 3.97 -3.01
CA GLY A 349 -20.89 4.39 -1.66
C GLY A 349 -20.21 5.77 -1.62
N SER A 350 -20.35 6.49 -0.50
CA SER A 350 -19.83 7.85 -0.29
C SER A 350 -18.29 7.95 -0.33
N ALA A 351 -17.59 6.83 -0.23
CA ALA A 351 -16.15 6.73 -0.37
C ALA A 351 -15.67 6.58 -1.84
N PHE A 352 -16.57 6.68 -2.82
CA PHE A 352 -16.21 6.68 -4.24
C PHE A 352 -16.16 8.11 -4.77
N GLY A 353 -14.97 8.68 -4.75
CA GLY A 353 -14.66 10.01 -5.29
C GLY A 353 -14.41 11.08 -4.24
N VAL A 354 -14.06 12.26 -4.73
CA VAL A 354 -13.74 13.47 -3.97
C VAL A 354 -14.51 14.61 -4.63
N ASP A 355 -15.05 15.57 -3.88
CA ASP A 355 -15.75 16.73 -4.45
C ASP A 355 -14.85 17.97 -4.45
N ASN A 356 -15.21 18.99 -5.23
CA ASN A 356 -14.45 20.24 -5.20
C ASN A 356 -14.56 20.89 -3.82
N ASN A 357 -13.51 21.61 -3.41
CA ASN A 357 -13.38 22.23 -2.09
C ASN A 357 -13.44 21.24 -0.92
N THR A 358 -13.03 19.98 -1.16
CA THR A 358 -12.81 19.00 -0.12
C THR A 358 -11.34 18.60 -0.09
N ASP A 359 -10.81 18.35 1.11
CA ASP A 359 -9.41 18.00 1.28
C ASP A 359 -9.10 16.66 0.61
N ALA A 360 -8.02 16.70 -0.16
CA ALA A 360 -7.47 15.59 -0.89
C ALA A 360 -5.95 15.57 -0.76
N LEU A 361 -5.37 14.43 -1.05
CA LEU A 361 -3.92 14.23 -1.07
C LEU A 361 -3.56 13.20 -2.13
N VAL A 362 -2.28 13.13 -2.50
CA VAL A 362 -1.74 12.07 -3.36
C VAL A 362 -0.81 11.17 -2.56
N TRP A 363 -1.05 9.86 -2.60
CA TRP A 363 -0.17 8.82 -2.05
C TRP A 363 0.70 8.21 -3.14
N PHE A 364 1.99 8.19 -2.93
CA PHE A 364 2.96 7.47 -3.74
C PHE A 364 3.36 6.19 -3.02
N ARG A 365 3.45 5.10 -3.79
CA ARG A 365 3.91 3.81 -3.27
C ARG A 365 4.92 3.20 -4.21
N SER A 366 6.02 2.75 -3.63
CA SER A 366 7.07 2.01 -4.31
C SER A 366 7.19 0.65 -3.65
N TYR A 367 6.79 -0.38 -4.38
CA TYR A 367 6.70 -1.76 -3.89
C TYR A 367 7.96 -2.54 -4.24
N VAL A 368 8.54 -3.15 -3.21
CA VAL A 368 9.59 -4.18 -3.23
C VAL A 368 10.84 -3.76 -4.00
N ASP A 369 11.91 -3.42 -3.27
CA ASP A 369 13.26 -3.41 -3.80
C ASP A 369 13.66 -4.88 -4.12
N PRO A 370 13.97 -5.20 -5.40
CA PRO A 370 14.37 -6.55 -5.80
C PRO A 370 15.60 -7.09 -5.08
N ALA A 371 16.44 -6.25 -4.47
CA ALA A 371 17.64 -6.69 -3.77
C ALA A 371 17.37 -7.12 -2.32
N THR A 372 16.39 -6.50 -1.65
CA THR A 372 16.12 -6.71 -0.21
C THR A 372 14.81 -7.44 0.05
N HIS A 373 13.95 -7.56 -0.96
CA HIS A 373 12.65 -8.22 -0.87
C HIS A 373 11.76 -7.59 0.22
N VAL A 374 11.90 -6.29 0.42
CA VAL A 374 11.04 -5.37 1.17
C VAL A 374 11.08 -4.03 0.44
N SER A 375 10.33 -3.02 0.86
CA SER A 375 10.47 -1.71 0.22
C SER A 375 11.87 -1.13 0.36
N ALA A 376 12.27 -0.32 -0.63
CA ALA A 376 13.50 0.45 -0.57
C ALA A 376 13.55 1.34 0.68
N ALA A 377 14.75 1.55 1.21
CA ALA A 377 14.95 2.50 2.31
C ALA A 377 14.59 3.92 1.87
N LEU A 378 14.01 4.71 2.79
CA LEU A 378 13.53 6.08 2.52
C LEU A 378 14.58 6.99 1.86
N PHE A 379 15.85 6.84 2.24
CA PHE A 379 16.98 7.62 1.75
C PHE A 379 17.70 7.00 0.55
N SER A 380 17.25 5.83 0.09
CA SER A 380 17.80 5.16 -1.10
C SER A 380 17.07 5.53 -2.39
N ILE A 381 15.94 6.23 -2.28
CA ILE A 381 15.13 6.71 -3.41
C ILE A 381 15.07 8.24 -3.47
N ILE A 382 14.84 8.77 -4.66
CA ILE A 382 14.58 10.17 -4.95
C ILE A 382 13.07 10.38 -4.89
N TRP A 383 12.59 11.15 -3.91
CA TRP A 383 11.16 11.26 -3.65
C TRP A 383 10.38 11.84 -4.84
N ASP A 384 9.20 11.27 -5.06
CA ASP A 384 8.19 11.81 -5.96
C ASP A 384 7.79 13.24 -5.59
N ARG A 385 7.31 13.99 -6.58
CA ARG A 385 6.87 15.37 -6.44
C ARG A 385 5.48 15.57 -7.05
N ALA A 386 4.76 16.58 -6.58
CA ALA A 386 3.47 16.96 -7.12
C ALA A 386 3.31 18.48 -7.20
N ILE A 387 2.67 18.95 -8.27
CA ILE A 387 2.30 20.35 -8.47
C ILE A 387 0.79 20.42 -8.63
N LEU A 388 0.14 21.20 -7.77
CA LEU A 388 -1.25 21.60 -7.96
C LEU A 388 -1.30 22.77 -8.94
N ILE A 389 -2.04 22.61 -10.03
CA ILE A 389 -2.31 23.66 -11.01
C ILE A 389 -3.75 24.14 -10.81
N LYS A 390 -3.90 25.43 -10.52
CA LYS A 390 -5.18 26.07 -10.19
C LYS A 390 -5.58 27.06 -11.26
N LYS A 391 -6.84 27.03 -11.69
CA LYS A 391 -7.34 28.05 -12.60
C LYS A 391 -7.49 29.38 -11.87
N LYS A 392 -6.95 30.46 -12.43
CA LYS A 392 -7.14 31.81 -11.92
C LYS A 392 -8.62 32.18 -11.98
N THR A 393 -9.15 32.63 -10.85
CA THR A 393 -10.42 33.33 -10.83
C THR A 393 -10.24 34.68 -11.52
N LYS A 394 -10.99 34.95 -12.59
CA LYS A 394 -11.01 36.28 -13.20
C LYS A 394 -11.46 37.27 -12.13
N CYS A 395 -10.59 38.21 -11.73
CA CYS A 395 -11.01 39.37 -10.95
C CYS A 395 -12.15 40.03 -11.72
N GLY A 396 -13.34 40.06 -11.14
CA GLY A 396 -14.49 40.73 -11.74
C GLY A 396 -14.13 42.19 -12.01
N CYS A 397 -14.20 42.60 -13.27
CA CYS A 397 -14.27 44.02 -13.60
C CYS A 397 -15.51 44.57 -12.91
N ASN A 398 -15.34 45.26 -11.78
CA ASN A 398 -16.33 46.18 -11.28
C ASN A 398 -16.51 47.26 -12.35
N ASN A 399 -17.53 47.12 -13.18
CA ASN A 399 -18.04 48.21 -13.99
C ASN A 399 -18.64 49.25 -13.04
N SER A 400 -17.80 50.17 -12.58
CA SER A 400 -18.24 51.49 -12.14
C SER A 400 -18.64 52.32 -13.37
N SER A 401 -19.74 51.94 -14.02
CA SER A 401 -20.44 52.84 -14.95
C SER A 401 -21.43 53.66 -14.14
N GLY A 402 -21.08 54.92 -13.89
CA GLY A 402 -21.90 55.87 -13.16
C GLY A 402 -23.26 56.12 -13.80
N ARG A 403 -24.20 56.51 -12.95
CA ARG A 403 -25.18 57.57 -13.19
C ARG A 403 -25.41 58.32 -11.89
#